data_AF-A0A532EIZ7-F1
#
_entry.id   AF-A0A532EIZ7-F1
#
_cell.length_a   1.000
_cell.length_b   1.000
_cell.length_c   1.000
_cell.angle_alpha   90.00
_cell.angle_beta   90.00
_cell.angle_gamma   90.00
#
_symmetry.space_group_name_H-M   'P 1'
#
loop_
_entity.id
_entity.type
_entity.pdbx_description
1 polymer ?
#
loop_
_entity_poly.entity_id
_entity_poly.type
_entity_poly.pdbx_seq_one_letter_code
_entity_poly.pdbx_strand_id
1 'polypeptide(L)' 'MPTAPPVEPLVDAAQIADLLSIPHDYVYDLVKREEIPVIRVGKYLRFSIQAVFQALGHQAPGDRPV' A
#
# COMPACT_ATOMS: atom_id res chain seq x y z
N MET A 1 -26.59 -17.57 5.63
CA MET A 1 -25.22 -17.80 6.12
C MET A 1 -24.60 -16.43 6.40
N PRO A 2 -24.00 -16.17 7.57
CA PRO A 2 -23.21 -14.96 7.72
C PRO A 2 -21.89 -15.18 6.98
N THR A 3 -21.75 -14.58 5.80
CA THR A 3 -20.45 -14.43 5.15
C THR A 3 -19.62 -13.53 6.06
N ALA A 4 -18.61 -14.11 6.71
CA ALA A 4 -17.60 -13.32 7.41
C ALA A 4 -17.09 -12.22 6.46
N PRO A 5 -16.90 -10.98 6.92
CA PRO A 5 -16.36 -9.93 6.06
C PRO A 5 -15.01 -10.43 5.51
N PRO A 6 -14.69 -10.15 4.24
CA PRO A 6 -13.38 -10.49 3.69
C PRO A 6 -12.33 -9.76 4.53
N VAL A 7 -11.67 -10.51 5.42
CA VAL A 7 -10.52 -10.01 6.17
C VAL A 7 -9.38 -9.88 5.18
N GLU A 8 -9.20 -8.67 4.66
CA GLU A 8 -8.04 -8.36 3.83
C GLU A 8 -6.76 -8.61 4.63
N PRO A 9 -5.88 -9.50 4.15
CA PRO A 9 -4.63 -9.75 4.83
C PRO A 9 -3.75 -8.51 4.75
N LEU A 10 -3.41 -7.97 5.93
CA LEU A 10 -2.42 -6.90 6.04
C LEU A 10 -1.03 -7.49 5.85
N VAL A 11 -0.34 -7.05 4.79
CA VAL A 11 1.01 -7.48 4.43
C VAL A 11 2.06 -6.52 4.97
N ASP A 12 3.31 -6.94 5.01
CA ASP A 12 4.44 -6.10 5.39
C ASP A 12 5.08 -5.41 4.17
N ALA A 13 6.03 -4.52 4.44
CA ALA A 13 6.71 -3.75 3.40
C ALA A 13 7.49 -4.64 2.41
N ALA A 14 8.04 -5.78 2.84
CA ALA A 14 8.79 -6.67 1.94
C ALA A 14 7.84 -7.38 0.96
N GLN A 15 6.67 -7.79 1.43
CA GLN A 15 5.62 -8.33 0.56
C GLN A 15 5.09 -7.28 -0.43
N ILE A 16 4.89 -6.03 -0.02
CA ILE A 16 4.52 -4.94 -0.96
C ILE A 16 5.62 -4.68 -1.98
N ALA A 17 6.89 -4.69 -1.54
CA ALA A 17 8.04 -4.50 -2.42
C ALA A 17 8.08 -5.58 -3.52
N ASP A 18 7.92 -6.84 -3.14
CA ASP A 18 7.84 -7.97 -4.06
C ASP A 18 6.66 -7.83 -5.03
N LEU A 19 5.48 -7.51 -4.49
CA LEU A 19 4.24 -7.42 -5.26
C LEU A 19 4.28 -6.29 -6.30
N LEU A 20 4.84 -5.13 -5.94
CA LEU A 20 5.03 -3.99 -6.83
C LEU A 20 6.31 -4.12 -7.67
N SER A 21 7.13 -5.14 -7.42
CA SER A 21 8.45 -5.34 -8.03
C SER A 21 9.35 -4.09 -7.91
N ILE A 22 9.36 -3.49 -6.72
CA ILE A 22 10.16 -2.30 -6.36
C ILE A 22 11.10 -2.61 -5.20
N PRO A 23 12.17 -1.82 -5.01
CA PRO A 23 13.05 -1.96 -3.85
C PRO A 23 12.30 -1.73 -2.52
N HIS A 24 12.69 -2.46 -1.48
CA HIS A 24 12.11 -2.30 -0.13
C HIS A 24 12.27 -0.87 0.41
N ASP A 25 13.43 -0.24 0.20
CA ASP A 25 13.66 1.18 0.54
C ASP A 25 12.68 2.12 -0.18
N TYR A 26 12.29 1.79 -1.41
CA TYR A 26 11.34 2.58 -2.18
C TYR A 26 9.93 2.51 -1.59
N VAL A 27 9.53 1.38 -1.00
CA VAL A 27 8.26 1.27 -0.26
C VAL A 27 8.22 2.24 0.92
N TYR A 28 9.32 2.36 1.68
CA TYR A 28 9.40 3.35 2.76
C TYR A 28 9.39 4.78 2.25
N ASP A 29 9.98 5.04 1.08
CA ASP A 29 9.93 6.37 0.45
C ASP A 29 8.50 6.74 0.04
N LEU A 30 7.75 5.80 -0.57
CA LEU A 30 6.33 5.98 -0.89
C LEU A 30 5.47 6.23 0.36
N VAL A 31 5.78 5.56 1.47
CA VAL A 31 5.12 5.84 2.76
C VAL A 31 5.46 7.23 3.28
N LYS A 32 6.73 7.65 3.19
CA LYS A 32 7.16 9.00 3.63
C LYS A 32 6.54 10.11 2.79
N ARG A 33 6.32 9.85 1.50
CA ARG A 33 5.63 10.75 0.57
C ARG A 33 4.11 10.70 0.69
N GLU A 34 3.58 9.83 1.56
CA GLU A 34 2.15 9.62 1.77
C GLU A 34 1.42 9.14 0.49
N GLU A 35 2.15 8.54 -0.46
CA GLU A 35 1.59 8.03 -1.72
C GLU A 35 0.93 6.66 -1.57
N ILE A 36 1.32 5.90 -0.53
CA ILE A 36 0.67 4.64 -0.19
C ILE A 36 0.16 4.64 1.25
N PRO A 37 -1.06 4.12 1.49
CA PRO A 37 -1.63 4.05 2.83
C PRO A 37 -0.89 3.00 3.67
N VAL A 38 -0.53 3.40 4.90
CA VAL A 38 0.14 2.52 5.86
C VAL A 38 -0.63 2.45 7.17
N ILE A 39 -0.77 1.23 7.69
CA ILE A 39 -1.38 0.93 8.98
C ILE A 39 -0.25 0.63 9.97
N ARG A 40 -0.09 1.48 10.98
CA ARG A 40 0.92 1.30 12.02
C ARG A 40 0.36 0.41 13.13
N VAL A 41 0.91 -0.78 13.29
CA VAL A 41 0.57 -1.73 14.36
C VAL A 41 1.74 -1.79 15.33
N GLY A 42 1.76 -0.85 16.28
CA GLY A 42 2.89 -0.68 17.20
C GLY A 42 4.16 -0.29 16.44
N LYS A 43 5.21 -1.12 16.53
CA LYS A 43 6.48 -0.93 15.81
C LYS A 43 6.47 -1.41 14.36
N TYR A 44 5.41 -2.09 13.93
CA TYR A 44 5.32 -2.70 12.61
C TYR A 44 4.46 -1.86 11.66
N LEU A 45 4.91 -1.77 10.41
CA LEU A 45 4.16 -1.15 9.32
C LEU A 45 3.47 -2.27 8.55
N ARG A 46 2.15 -2.12 8.38
CA ARG A 46 1.27 -3.06 7.70
C ARG A 46 0.56 -2.33 6.56
N PHE A 47 0.28 -3.04 5.49
CA PHE A 47 -0.29 -2.49 4.27
C PHE A 47 -1.49 -3.33 3.84
N SER A 48 -2.59 -2.68 3.47
CA SER A 48 -3.65 -3.36 2.70
C SER A 48 -3.25 -3.32 1.23
N ILE A 49 -3.22 -4.47 0.59
CA ILE A 49 -2.93 -4.59 -0.84
C ILE A 49 -3.94 -3.75 -1.64
N GLN A 50 -5.24 -3.84 -1.35
CA GLN A 50 -6.25 -3.09 -2.09
C GLN A 50 -6.08 -1.59 -1.92
N ALA A 51 -5.80 -1.11 -0.70
CA ALA A 51 -5.60 0.30 -0.44
C ALA A 51 -4.34 0.84 -1.15
N VAL A 52 -3.26 0.06 -1.17
CA VAL A 52 -2.02 0.39 -1.91
C VAL A 52 -2.29 0.46 -3.41
N PHE A 53 -2.95 -0.53 -4.00
CA PHE A 53 -3.32 -0.50 -5.41
C PHE A 53 -4.31 0.60 -5.75
N GLN A 54 -5.24 0.93 -4.85
CA GLN A 54 -6.17 2.02 -5.06
C GLN A 54 -5.44 3.37 -5.07
N ALA A 55 -4.50 3.59 -4.15
CA ALA A 55 -3.70 4.81 -4.09
C ALA A 55 -2.79 4.95 -5.33
N LEU A 56 -2.09 3.87 -5.71
CA LEU A 56 -1.23 3.86 -6.91
C LEU A 56 -2.04 3.91 -8.21
N GLY A 57 -3.20 3.26 -8.25
CA GLY A 57 -4.12 3.30 -9.39
C GLY A 57 -4.81 4.66 -9.56
N HIS A 58 -4.94 5.43 -8.48
CA HIS A 58 -5.34 6.84 -8.55
C HIS A 58 -4.25 7.71 -9.19
N GLN A 59 -3.00 7.25 -9.20
CA GLN A 59 -1.89 7.87 -9.93
C GLN A 59 -1.76 7.35 -11.37
N ALA A 60 -2.88 7.06 -12.04
CA ALA A 60 -2.89 6.98 -13.49
C ALA A 60 -2.40 8.34 -14.06
N PRO A 61 -1.49 8.34 -15.05
CA PRO A 61 -0.74 9.52 -15.47
C PRO A 61 -1.65 10.56 -16.13
N GLY A 62 -2.03 11.60 -15.38
CA GLY A 62 -2.90 12.65 -15.89
C GLY A 62 -2.94 13.95 -15.11
N ASP A 63 -2.59 13.96 -13.81
CA ASP A 63 -2.75 15.18 -13.00
C ASP A 63 -1.42 15.94 -12.85
N ARG A 64 -0.98 16.54 -13.95
CA ARG A 64 -0.11 17.72 -13.94
C ARG A 64 -1.03 18.92 -14.17
N PRO A 65 -1.39 19.72 -13.14
CA PRO A 65 -1.96 21.03 -13.43
C PRO A 65 -0.85 21.90 -14.02
N VAL A 66 -1.05 22.33 -15.26
CA VAL A 66 -0.28 23.41 -15.92
C VAL A 66 -0.74 24.76 -15.44
#